data_AF-A0A524CS10-F1
#
_entry.id   AF-A0A524CS10-F1
#
_cell.length_a   1.000
_cell.length_b   1.000
_cell.length_c   1.000
_cell.angle_alpha   90.00
_cell.angle_beta   90.00
_cell.angle_gamma   90.00
#
_symmetry.space_group_name_H-M   'P 1'
#
loop_
_entity.id
_entity.type
_entity.pdbx_description
1 polymer ?
#
loop_
_entity_poly.entity_id
_entity_poly.type
_entity_poly.pdbx_seq_one_letter_code
_entity_poly.pdbx_strand_id
1 'polypeptide(L)'
;MTRTLEEVMSFLKNYTLAWHHWLIVLSLLKLGGAATKGQVMPAFKKEGFSPHAINEIFRTDLIELGEAVEVEGGTDGIQADTMIYLTEDPKFRSFVKKNLKSVVRTLKRRTPA
;
A
#
# COMPACT_ATOMS: atom_id res chain seq x y z
N MET A 1 -4.92 -31.79 2.00
CA MET A 1 -4.99 -31.51 0.55
C MET A 1 -4.04 -30.37 0.23
N THR A 2 -3.23 -30.52 -0.82
CA THR A 2 -2.36 -29.45 -1.35
C THR A 2 -3.18 -28.55 -2.28
N ARG A 3 -2.97 -27.23 -2.19
CA ARG A 3 -3.64 -26.24 -3.05
C ARG A 3 -3.29 -26.45 -4.52
N THR A 4 -4.20 -26.08 -5.42
CA THR A 4 -3.92 -26.05 -6.87
C THR A 4 -3.00 -24.88 -7.21
N LEU A 5 -2.34 -24.94 -8.38
CA LEU A 5 -1.53 -23.82 -8.86
C LEU A 5 -2.37 -22.55 -9.06
N GLU A 6 -3.60 -22.70 -9.53
CA GLU A 6 -4.54 -21.58 -9.71
C GLU A 6 -4.85 -20.88 -8.38
N GLU A 7 -5.14 -21.67 -7.34
CA GLU A 7 -5.34 -21.14 -5.98
C GLU A 7 -4.10 -20.40 -5.48
N VAL A 8 -2.91 -20.98 -5.68
CA VAL A 8 -1.65 -20.34 -5.29
C VAL A 8 -1.45 -19.01 -6.02
N MET A 9 -1.67 -18.96 -7.33
CA MET A 9 -1.56 -17.72 -8.11
C MET A 9 -2.56 -16.65 -7.64
N SER A 10 -3.80 -17.04 -7.34
CA SER A 10 -4.82 -16.14 -6.80
C SER A 10 -4.39 -15.56 -5.43
N PHE A 11 -3.86 -16.41 -4.54
CA PHE A 11 -3.31 -15.96 -3.25
C PHE A 11 -2.16 -14.97 -3.42
N LEU A 12 -1.22 -15.26 -4.33
CA LEU A 12 -0.08 -14.38 -4.59
C LEU A 12 -0.52 -13.02 -5.16
N LYS A 13 -1.51 -13.00 -6.06
CA LYS A 13 -2.09 -11.76 -6.59
C LYS A 13 -2.73 -10.92 -5.49
N ASN A 14 -3.59 -11.53 -4.68
CA ASN A 14 -4.27 -10.84 -3.56
C ASN A 14 -3.27 -10.31 -2.52
N TYR A 15 -2.21 -11.09 -2.23
CA TYR A 15 -1.15 -10.66 -1.33
C TYR A 15 -0.37 -9.46 -1.89
N THR A 16 -0.04 -9.50 -3.19
CA THR A 16 0.68 -8.41 -3.87
C THR A 16 -0.13 -7.11 -3.85
N LEU A 17 -1.42 -7.19 -4.18
CA LEU A 17 -2.35 -6.07 -4.12
C LEU A 17 -2.43 -5.45 -2.71
N ALA A 18 -2.65 -6.29 -1.70
CA ALA A 18 -2.68 -5.85 -0.31
C ALA A 18 -1.35 -5.19 0.10
N TRP A 19 -0.22 -5.71 -0.38
CA TRP A 19 1.09 -5.13 -0.12
C TRP A 19 1.25 -3.75 -0.74
N HIS A 20 0.82 -3.54 -1.98
CA HIS A 20 0.83 -2.22 -2.63
C HIS A 20 0.03 -1.19 -1.85
N HIS A 21 -1.19 -1.55 -1.43
CA HIS A 21 -2.04 -0.69 -0.60
C HIS A 21 -1.34 -0.33 0.71
N TRP A 22 -0.69 -1.30 1.37
CA TRP A 22 0.11 -1.03 2.56
C TRP A 22 1.28 -0.10 2.29
N LEU A 23 1.99 -0.24 1.17
CA LEU A 23 3.10 0.67 0.83
C LEU A 23 2.64 2.12 0.67
N ILE A 24 1.48 2.36 0.06
CA ILE A 24 0.88 3.70 -0.04
C ILE A 24 0.57 4.24 1.35
N VAL A 25 -0.21 3.50 2.15
CA VAL A 25 -0.62 3.90 3.50
C VAL A 25 0.58 4.19 4.39
N LEU A 26 1.61 3.34 4.35
CA LEU A 26 2.81 3.52 5.17
C LEU A 26 3.67 4.68 4.72
N SER A 27 3.75 4.93 3.42
CA SER A 27 4.46 6.10 2.88
C SER A 27 3.78 7.38 3.31
N LEU A 28 2.46 7.46 3.19
CA LEU A 28 1.66 8.61 3.65
C LEU A 28 1.84 8.84 5.15
N LEU A 29 1.72 7.80 5.98
CA LEU A 29 1.95 7.91 7.43
C LEU A 29 3.35 8.43 7.77
N LYS A 30 4.38 7.92 7.08
CA LYS A 30 5.76 8.36 7.28
C LYS A 30 5.96 9.82 6.89
N LEU A 31 5.21 10.32 5.92
CA LEU A 31 5.28 11.67 5.38
C LEU A 31 4.27 12.64 6.04
N GLY A 32 3.65 12.25 7.15
CA GLY A 32 2.77 13.13 7.93
C GLY A 32 1.30 13.11 7.51
N GLY A 33 0.89 12.11 6.73
CA GLY A 33 -0.49 11.91 6.28
C GLY A 33 -0.77 12.44 4.88
N ALA A 34 0.17 13.13 4.24
CA ALA A 34 0.02 13.63 2.88
C ALA A 34 1.35 13.52 2.13
N ALA A 35 1.29 13.23 0.83
CA ALA A 35 2.46 13.17 -0.03
C ALA A 35 2.06 13.26 -1.52
N THR A 36 2.99 13.67 -2.37
CA THR A 36 2.81 13.49 -3.82
C THR A 36 3.04 12.03 -4.23
N LYS A 37 2.47 11.60 -5.36
CA LYS A 37 2.80 10.30 -5.97
C LYS A 37 4.32 10.09 -6.05
N GLY A 38 5.06 11.08 -6.53
CA GLY A 38 6.51 11.05 -6.69
C GLY A 38 7.26 10.79 -5.37
N GLN A 39 6.70 11.22 -4.24
CA GLN A 39 7.25 10.93 -2.91
C GLN A 39 6.90 9.52 -2.39
N VAL A 40 5.80 8.92 -2.87
CA VAL A 40 5.37 7.56 -2.52
C VAL A 40 6.12 6.49 -3.34
N MET A 41 6.34 6.74 -4.63
CA MET A 41 6.95 5.78 -5.58
C MET A 41 8.28 5.15 -5.12
N PRO A 42 9.20 5.85 -4.41
CA PRO A 42 10.43 5.25 -3.92
C PRO A 42 10.23 4.04 -2.99
N ALA A 43 9.11 3.96 -2.25
CA ALA A 43 8.79 2.83 -1.39
C ALA A 43 8.61 1.54 -2.21
N PHE A 44 7.89 1.61 -3.33
CA PHE A 44 7.69 0.48 -4.23
C PHE A 44 9.00 0.03 -4.89
N LYS A 45 9.83 0.97 -5.33
CA LYS A 45 11.15 0.64 -5.91
C LYS A 45 12.03 -0.11 -4.91
N LYS A 46 11.97 0.25 -3.64
CA LYS A 46 12.73 -0.42 -2.57
C LYS A 46 12.31 -1.88 -2.37
N GLU A 47 11.02 -2.18 -2.57
CA GLU A 47 10.47 -3.53 -2.50
C GLU A 47 10.65 -4.34 -3.80
N GLY A 48 11.39 -3.79 -4.79
CA GLY A 48 11.74 -4.49 -6.02
C GLY A 48 10.71 -4.38 -7.15
N PHE A 49 9.67 -3.55 -6.99
CA PHE A 49 8.70 -3.30 -8.04
C PHE A 49 9.27 -2.38 -9.13
N SER A 50 9.04 -2.72 -10.40
CA SER A 50 9.52 -1.89 -11.51
C SER A 50 8.69 -0.60 -11.62
N PRO A 51 9.31 0.58 -11.84
CA PRO A 51 8.59 1.86 -11.96
C PRO A 51 7.50 1.86 -13.04
N HIS A 52 7.73 1.16 -14.15
CA HIS A 52 6.79 1.07 -15.26
C HIS A 52 5.52 0.31 -14.86
N ALA A 53 5.68 -0.90 -14.30
CA ALA A 53 4.55 -1.72 -13.86
C ALA A 53 3.72 -1.03 -12.76
N ILE A 54 4.39 -0.36 -11.80
CA ILE A 54 3.68 0.35 -10.74
C ILE A 54 2.87 1.51 -11.34
N ASN A 55 3.42 2.27 -12.28
CA ASN A 55 2.71 3.41 -12.85
C ASN A 55 1.38 3.01 -13.52
N GLU A 56 1.30 1.82 -14.10
CA GLU A 56 0.08 1.29 -14.71
C GLU A 56 -0.99 0.92 -13.68
N ILE A 57 -0.58 0.41 -12.52
CA ILE A 57 -1.50 -0.10 -11.49
C ILE A 57 -1.77 0.88 -10.36
N PHE A 58 -0.92 1.90 -10.16
CA PHE A 58 -1.00 2.82 -9.02
C PHE A 58 -2.34 3.56 -8.98
N ARG A 59 -2.90 3.89 -10.15
CA ARG A 59 -4.25 4.45 -10.25
C ARG A 59 -5.29 3.48 -9.70
N THR A 60 -5.21 2.20 -10.09
CA THR A 60 -6.10 1.15 -9.61
C THR A 60 -5.96 0.96 -8.10
N ASP A 61 -4.73 0.93 -7.58
CA ASP A 61 -4.46 0.82 -6.14
C ASP A 61 -5.13 1.97 -5.36
N LEU A 62 -5.09 3.21 -5.88
CA LEU A 62 -5.75 4.36 -5.27
C LEU A 62 -7.28 4.27 -5.33
N ILE A 63 -7.84 3.76 -6.44
CA ILE A 63 -9.29 3.53 -6.57
C ILE A 63 -9.74 2.47 -5.56
N GLU A 64 -8.99 1.37 -5.42
CA GLU A 64 -9.33 0.27 -4.52
C GLU A 64 -9.13 0.61 -3.05
N LEU A 65 -8.18 1.49 -2.72
CA LEU A 65 -8.05 2.07 -1.38
C LEU A 65 -9.29 2.87 -0.97
N GLY A 66 -10.03 3.42 -1.94
CA GLY A 66 -11.30 4.12 -1.71
C GLY A 66 -11.18 5.20 -0.64
N GLU A 67 -12.07 5.18 0.35
CA GLU A 67 -12.14 6.16 1.45
C GLU A 67 -10.90 6.16 2.37
N ALA A 68 -9.96 5.22 2.22
CA ALA A 68 -8.71 5.24 2.97
C ALA A 68 -7.77 6.38 2.51
N VAL A 69 -7.94 6.86 1.28
CA VAL A 69 -7.15 7.94 0.69
C VAL A 69 -8.03 8.95 -0.05
N GLU A 70 -7.57 10.18 -0.13
CA GLU A 70 -8.13 11.22 -0.97
C GLU A 70 -7.06 11.66 -1.97
N VAL A 71 -7.44 11.82 -3.24
CA VAL A 71 -6.51 12.23 -4.30
C VAL A 71 -6.95 13.60 -4.81
N GLU A 72 -6.03 14.57 -4.78
CA GLU A 72 -6.29 15.91 -5.28
C GLU A 72 -6.63 15.88 -6.76
N GLY A 73 -7.80 16.43 -7.12
CA GLY A 73 -8.29 16.39 -8.50
C GLY A 73 -8.86 15.03 -8.94
N GLY A 74 -8.98 14.06 -8.02
CA GLY A 74 -9.49 12.72 -8.31
C GLY A 74 -8.42 11.76 -8.83
N THR A 75 -8.84 10.58 -9.31
CA THR A 75 -7.94 9.52 -9.78
C THR A 75 -7.69 9.56 -11.29
N ASP A 76 -8.23 10.54 -11.99
CA ASP A 76 -8.01 10.74 -13.42
C ASP A 76 -6.75 11.58 -13.65
N GLY A 77 -5.89 11.13 -14.58
CA GLY A 77 -4.71 11.92 -14.98
C GLY A 77 -3.59 12.03 -13.94
N ILE A 78 -3.48 11.09 -12.99
CA ILE A 78 -2.49 11.11 -11.89
C ILE A 78 -1.05 11.31 -12.40
N GLN A 79 -0.44 12.41 -11.99
CA GLN A 79 0.94 12.80 -12.27
C GLN A 79 1.83 12.59 -11.04
N ALA A 80 3.14 12.83 -11.20
CA ALA A 80 4.10 12.67 -10.11
C ALA A 80 3.92 13.69 -8.98
N ASP A 81 3.38 14.86 -9.27
CA ASP A 81 3.08 15.94 -8.32
C ASP A 81 1.67 15.87 -7.72
N THR A 82 0.80 14.98 -8.22
CA THR A 82 -0.54 14.76 -7.66
C THR A 82 -0.45 14.42 -6.17
N MET A 83 -1.14 15.23 -5.35
CA MET A 83 -1.21 15.04 -3.90
C MET A 83 -2.19 13.94 -3.53
N ILE A 84 -1.79 13.16 -2.54
CA ILE A 84 -2.55 12.07 -1.96
C ILE A 84 -2.57 12.29 -0.45
N TYR A 85 -3.75 12.22 0.14
CA TYR A 85 -4.01 12.42 1.56
C TYR A 85 -4.52 11.11 2.16
N LEU A 86 -4.07 10.81 3.36
CA LEU A 86 -4.58 9.71 4.15
C LEU A 86 -5.83 10.18 4.90
N THR A 87 -6.86 9.33 4.94
CA THR A 87 -8.08 9.64 5.70
C THR A 87 -7.81 9.95 7.18
N GLU A 88 -8.55 10.90 7.72
CA GLU A 88 -8.56 11.21 9.14
C GLU A 88 -9.51 10.31 9.95
N ASP A 89 -10.23 9.38 9.29
CA ASP A 89 -11.20 8.51 9.95
C ASP A 89 -10.56 7.76 11.16
N PRO A 90 -11.10 7.95 12.37
CA PRO A 90 -10.50 7.39 13.58
C PRO A 90 -10.55 5.86 13.63
N LYS A 91 -11.54 5.22 12.99
CA LYS A 91 -11.63 3.75 12.87
C LYS A 91 -10.49 3.24 12.01
N PHE A 92 -10.22 3.88 10.88
CA PHE A 92 -9.10 3.50 10.01
C PHE A 92 -7.75 3.68 10.69
N ARG A 93 -7.54 4.84 11.34
CA ARG A 93 -6.32 5.08 12.13
C ARG A 93 -6.10 4.04 13.23
N SER A 94 -7.16 3.65 13.93
CA SER A 94 -7.13 2.59 14.95
C SER A 94 -6.79 1.23 14.34
N PHE A 95 -7.39 0.88 13.20
CA PHE A 95 -7.09 -0.34 12.45
C PHE A 95 -5.62 -0.40 12.03
N VAL A 96 -5.09 0.66 11.43
CA VAL A 96 -3.69 0.72 11.00
C VAL A 96 -2.75 0.59 12.20
N LYS A 97 -3.01 1.32 13.29
CA LYS A 97 -2.22 1.23 14.52
C LYS A 97 -2.20 -0.18 15.12
N LYS A 98 -3.34 -0.87 15.13
CA LYS A 98 -3.47 -2.26 15.63
C LYS A 98 -2.64 -3.23 14.78
N ASN A 99 -2.77 -3.13 13.46
CA ASN A 99 -2.13 -4.06 12.54
C ASN A 99 -0.62 -3.79 12.39
N LEU A 100 -0.17 -2.54 12.46
CA LEU A 100 1.27 -2.23 12.46
C LEU A 100 1.98 -2.72 13.72
N LYS A 101 1.36 -2.58 14.90
CA LYS A 101 1.92 -3.16 16.14
C LYS A 101 2.04 -4.68 16.05
N SER A 102 1.07 -5.32 15.40
CA SER A 102 1.09 -6.76 15.14
C SER A 102 2.26 -7.11 14.21
N VAL A 103 2.33 -6.52 13.02
CA VAL A 103 3.37 -6.80 12.01
C VAL A 103 4.78 -6.51 12.54
N VAL A 104 5.01 -5.42 13.27
CA VAL A 104 6.31 -5.14 13.90
C VAL A 104 6.66 -6.17 14.98
N ARG A 105 5.67 -6.70 15.73
CA ARG A 105 5.90 -7.81 16.69
C ARG A 105 6.12 -9.15 15.99
N THR A 106 5.44 -9.43 14.88
CA THR A 106 5.59 -10.69 14.14
C THR A 106 6.90 -10.73 13.36
N LEU A 107 7.34 -9.61 12.77
CA LEU A 107 8.67 -9.47 12.15
C LEU A 107 9.81 -9.58 13.19
N LYS A 108 9.57 -9.17 14.44
CA LYS A 108 10.53 -9.32 15.56
C LYS A 108 10.52 -10.69 16.23
N ARG A 109 9.71 -11.66 15.76
CA ARG A 109 9.73 -13.03 16.30
C ARG A 109 10.84 -13.86 15.62
N ARG A 110 12.00 -13.86 16.30
CA ARG A 110 13.11 -14.84 16.33
C ARG A 110 13.34 -15.69 15.06
N THR A 111 14.53 -15.49 14.47
CA THR A 111 15.34 -16.55 13.86
C THR A 111 15.42 -17.76 14.82
N PRO A 112 14.98 -18.96 14.41
CA PRO A 112 15.32 -20.19 15.13
C PRO A 112 16.82 -20.48 14.95
N ALA A 113 17.42 -21.02 16.02
CA ALA A 113 18.86 -21.23 16.22
C ALA A 113 19.57 -22.01 15.10
#